data_AF-A0A395M7K1-F1
#
_entry.id   AF-A0A395M7K1-F1
#
_cell.length_a   1.000
_cell.length_b   1.000
_cell.length_c   1.000
_cell.angle_alpha   90.00
_cell.angle_beta   90.00
_cell.angle_gamma   90.00
#
_symmetry.space_group_name_H-M   'P 1'
#
loop_
_entity.id
_entity.type
_entity.pdbx_description
1 polymer ?
#
loop_
_entity_poly.entity_id
_entity_poly.type
_entity_poly.pdbx_seq_one_letter_code
_entity_poly.pdbx_strand_id
1 'polypeptide(L)'
;PLLVSAIMYWSCQMYSGIDPSIKEYIPLFCEEAEHRWTDEKATDSLLNLASTQLLGLAYLGNGKDHYILAYVSEAKAMATRIGLFGVDPTVAVSKAQEITPALQNATSYTAWGTFNWIVLMSLFYQQPGLAYPEYPPVLPIPGIAWHGGRDESANSVRQSLQSTYMGDTFPALC
;
A
#
# COMPACT_ATOMS: atom_id res chain seq x y z
N PRO A 1 10.97 -12.08 3.47
CA PRO A 1 11.80 -11.60 4.61
C PRO A 1 12.05 -10.09 4.55
N LEU A 2 12.08 -9.56 3.34
CA LEU A 2 12.03 -8.15 3.01
C LEU A 2 11.05 -7.33 3.87
N LEU A 3 9.81 -7.81 4.08
CA LEU A 3 8.80 -7.07 4.84
C LEU A 3 9.29 -6.69 6.25
N VAL A 4 9.91 -7.64 6.95
CA VAL A 4 10.41 -7.40 8.31
C VAL A 4 11.54 -6.38 8.28
N SER A 5 12.48 -6.51 7.34
CA SER A 5 13.59 -5.57 7.19
C SER A 5 13.10 -4.15 6.85
N ALA A 6 12.13 -4.02 5.95
CA ALA A 6 11.52 -2.74 5.58
C ALA A 6 10.78 -2.09 6.76
N ILE A 7 10.01 -2.88 7.54
CA ILE A 7 9.36 -2.40 8.76
C ILE A 7 10.41 -1.92 9.76
N MET A 8 11.43 -2.72 10.04
CA MET A 8 12.47 -2.36 11.01
C MET A 8 13.21 -1.09 10.58
N TYR A 9 13.57 -0.97 9.29
CA TYR A 9 14.19 0.24 8.77
C TYR A 9 13.32 1.47 8.98
N TRP A 10 12.03 1.39 8.64
CA TRP A 10 11.09 2.49 8.84
C TRP A 10 10.87 2.84 10.31
N SER A 11 10.60 1.83 11.14
CA SER A 11 10.34 1.99 12.56
C SER A 11 11.54 2.55 13.31
N CYS A 12 12.77 2.11 13.00
CA CYS A 12 13.97 2.66 13.61
C CYS A 12 14.14 4.15 13.29
N GLN A 13 13.83 4.59 12.07
CA GLN A 13 13.86 6.02 11.73
C GLN A 13 12.88 6.83 12.57
N MET A 14 11.62 6.41 12.61
CA MET A 14 10.57 7.12 13.36
C MET A 14 10.83 7.10 14.88
N TYR A 15 11.29 5.98 15.41
CA TYR A 15 11.52 5.81 16.83
C TYR A 15 12.81 6.48 17.31
N SER A 16 13.77 6.75 16.41
CA SER A 16 15.02 7.46 16.76
C SER A 16 14.82 8.89 17.26
N GLY A 17 13.64 9.48 17.03
CA GLY A 17 13.24 10.76 17.62
C GLY A 17 12.90 10.65 19.11
N ILE A 18 12.55 9.46 19.59
CA ILE A 18 12.24 9.15 21.00
C ILE A 18 13.48 8.57 21.69
N ASP A 19 14.11 7.57 21.07
CA ASP A 19 15.32 6.93 21.59
C ASP A 19 16.47 7.06 20.57
N PRO A 20 17.40 8.01 20.79
CA PRO A 20 18.53 8.22 19.90
C PRO A 20 19.48 7.03 19.77
N SER A 21 19.49 6.10 20.74
CA SER A 21 20.34 4.89 20.66
C SER A 21 20.01 4.05 19.42
N ILE A 22 18.75 4.10 18.98
CA ILE A 22 18.25 3.30 17.86
C ILE A 22 18.84 3.74 16.51
N LYS A 23 19.47 4.91 16.44
CA LYS A 23 20.12 5.41 15.21
C LYS A 23 21.21 4.47 14.69
N GLU A 24 21.85 3.69 15.56
CA GLU A 24 22.88 2.73 15.16
C GLU A 24 22.32 1.59 14.27
N TYR A 25 21.04 1.24 14.44
CA TYR A 25 20.40 0.15 13.69
C TYR A 25 19.83 0.57 12.33
N ILE A 26 19.60 1.87 12.14
CA ILE A 26 19.06 2.42 10.88
C ILE A 26 19.88 1.98 9.65
N PRO A 27 21.22 2.16 9.60
CA PRO A 27 22.00 1.72 8.44
C PRO A 27 22.00 0.20 8.26
N LEU A 28 21.98 -0.57 9.35
CA LEU A 28 21.97 -2.04 9.31
C LEU A 28 20.68 -2.58 8.67
N PHE A 29 19.53 -2.06 9.11
CA PHE A 29 18.25 -2.46 8.51
C PHE A 29 18.03 -1.90 7.11
N CYS A 30 18.65 -0.74 6.78
CA CYS A 30 18.66 -0.21 5.42
C CYS A 30 19.36 -1.19 4.46
N GLU A 31 20.59 -1.60 4.79
CA GLU A 31 21.39 -2.52 3.98
C GLU A 31 20.70 -3.88 3.82
N GLU A 32 20.19 -4.45 4.91
CA GLU A 32 19.44 -5.71 4.86
C GLU A 32 18.17 -5.58 4.01
N ALA A 33 17.43 -4.46 4.11
CA ALA A 33 16.24 -4.24 3.29
C ALA A 33 16.57 -4.11 1.80
N GLU A 34 17.66 -3.42 1.44
CA GLU A 34 18.15 -3.33 0.05
C GLU A 34 18.56 -4.69 -0.52
N HIS A 35 19.29 -5.48 0.27
CA HIS A 35 19.70 -6.83 -0.12
C HIS A 35 18.46 -7.68 -0.39
N ARG A 36 17.52 -7.75 0.56
CA ARG A 36 16.29 -8.52 0.41
C ARG A 36 15.41 -8.02 -0.73
N TRP A 37 15.40 -6.72 -0.98
CA TRP A 37 14.63 -6.16 -2.08
C TRP A 37 15.17 -6.63 -3.42
N THR A 38 16.49 -6.69 -3.58
CA THR A 38 17.11 -7.21 -4.80
C THR A 38 16.72 -8.65 -5.08
N ASP A 39 16.63 -9.48 -4.02
CA ASP A 39 16.25 -10.89 -4.13
C ASP A 39 14.73 -11.10 -4.35
N GLU A 40 13.90 -10.32 -3.67
CA GLU A 40 12.46 -10.58 -3.56
C GLU A 40 11.60 -9.74 -4.53
N LYS A 41 12.07 -8.60 -5.07
CA LYS A 41 11.26 -7.65 -5.86
C LYS A 41 10.64 -8.24 -7.13
N ALA A 42 11.25 -9.26 -7.73
CA ALA A 42 10.75 -9.91 -8.93
C ALA A 42 9.58 -10.86 -8.66
N THR A 43 9.36 -11.22 -7.39
CA THR A 43 8.25 -12.09 -6.98
C THR A 43 7.03 -11.25 -6.64
N ASP A 44 6.00 -11.37 -7.47
CA ASP A 44 4.74 -10.66 -7.30
C ASP A 44 3.93 -11.24 -6.13
N SER A 45 3.77 -10.46 -5.06
CA SER A 45 2.92 -10.82 -3.91
C SER A 45 2.46 -9.59 -3.14
N LEU A 46 1.37 -9.71 -2.38
CA LEU A 46 0.89 -8.63 -1.50
C LEU A 46 1.95 -8.22 -0.46
N LEU A 47 2.71 -9.18 0.05
CA LEU A 47 3.78 -8.92 1.02
C LEU A 47 4.91 -8.12 0.38
N ASN A 48 5.37 -8.49 -0.81
CA ASN A 48 6.44 -7.75 -1.50
C ASN A 48 6.00 -6.37 -1.96
N LEU A 49 4.73 -6.22 -2.34
CA LEU A 49 4.14 -4.92 -2.64
C LEU A 49 4.15 -4.01 -1.41
N ALA A 50 3.62 -4.50 -0.29
CA ALA A 50 3.62 -3.77 0.98
C ALA A 50 5.04 -3.43 1.44
N SER A 51 5.98 -4.36 1.27
CA SER A 51 7.38 -4.13 1.62
C SER A 51 8.03 -3.06 0.76
N THR A 52 7.75 -3.05 -0.55
CA THR A 52 8.26 -2.04 -1.49
C THR A 52 7.74 -0.65 -1.12
N GLN A 53 6.47 -0.56 -0.73
CA GLN A 53 5.86 0.68 -0.25
C GLN A 53 6.52 1.19 1.04
N LEU A 54 6.67 0.31 2.04
CA LEU A 54 7.33 0.65 3.31
C LEU A 54 8.78 1.06 3.12
N LEU A 55 9.51 0.38 2.23
CA LEU A 55 10.88 0.74 1.91
C LEU A 55 10.94 2.13 1.25
N GLY A 56 10.05 2.42 0.30
CA GLY A 56 9.92 3.77 -0.29
C GLY A 56 9.65 4.86 0.75
N LEU A 57 8.72 4.62 1.69
CA LEU A 57 8.45 5.53 2.82
C LEU A 57 9.69 5.73 3.70
N ALA A 58 10.47 4.67 3.93
CA ALA A 58 11.70 4.75 4.68
C ALA A 58 12.78 5.59 4.00
N TYR A 59 12.92 5.55 2.67
CA TYR A 59 13.81 6.49 1.99
C TYR A 59 13.32 7.93 2.04
N LEU A 60 12.00 8.13 1.99
CA LEU A 60 11.41 9.46 2.13
C LEU A 60 11.73 10.07 3.50
N GLY A 61 11.56 9.31 4.59
CA GLY A 61 11.91 9.77 5.95
C GLY A 61 13.40 10.08 6.13
N ASN A 62 14.26 9.40 5.38
CA ASN A 62 15.71 9.59 5.39
C ASN A 62 16.18 10.77 4.50
N GLY A 63 15.26 11.48 3.83
CA GLY A 63 15.56 12.59 2.91
C GLY A 63 16.27 12.18 1.62
N LYS A 64 16.18 10.89 1.25
CA LYS A 64 16.77 10.31 0.04
C LYS A 64 15.73 10.23 -1.09
N ASP A 65 15.10 11.37 -1.38
CA ASP A 65 13.88 11.49 -2.19
C ASP A 65 13.98 10.92 -3.61
N HIS A 66 15.15 10.87 -4.22
CA HIS A 66 15.31 10.32 -5.56
C HIS A 66 15.07 8.80 -5.64
N TYR A 67 15.23 8.08 -4.52
CA TYR A 67 14.97 6.64 -4.49
C TYR A 67 13.48 6.32 -4.40
N ILE A 68 12.65 7.21 -3.86
CA ILE A 68 11.22 6.94 -3.67
C ILE A 68 10.52 6.67 -5.01
N LEU A 69 10.92 7.36 -6.07
CA LEU A 69 10.31 7.22 -7.39
C LEU A 69 10.54 5.83 -7.97
N ALA A 70 11.71 5.23 -7.72
CA ALA A 70 11.99 3.86 -8.14
C ALA A 70 11.08 2.86 -7.42
N TYR A 71 10.90 3.01 -6.10
CA TYR A 71 10.03 2.14 -5.32
C TYR A 71 8.55 2.31 -5.65
N VAL A 72 8.09 3.55 -5.85
CA VAL A 72 6.69 3.84 -6.25
C VAL A 72 6.42 3.30 -7.65
N SER A 73 7.37 3.45 -8.58
CA SER A 73 7.25 2.88 -9.92
C SER A 73 7.20 1.35 -9.91
N GLU A 74 8.06 0.69 -9.13
CA GLU A 74 8.03 -0.77 -9.01
C GLU A 74 6.74 -1.25 -8.33
N ALA A 75 6.31 -0.58 -7.26
CA ALA A 75 5.07 -0.93 -6.58
C ALA A 75 3.84 -0.78 -7.51
N LYS A 76 3.81 0.27 -8.34
CA LYS A 76 2.79 0.41 -9.39
C LYS A 76 2.85 -0.78 -10.36
N ALA A 77 4.03 -1.08 -10.90
CA ALA A 77 4.19 -2.16 -11.88
C ALA A 77 3.75 -3.50 -11.29
N MET A 78 4.18 -3.82 -10.07
CA MET A 78 3.79 -5.02 -9.35
C MET A 78 2.28 -5.09 -9.15
N ALA A 79 1.66 -4.04 -8.61
CA ALA A 79 0.22 -3.99 -8.37
C ALA A 79 -0.61 -4.16 -9.66
N THR A 80 -0.14 -3.64 -10.79
CA THR A 80 -0.77 -3.87 -12.09
C THR A 80 -0.62 -5.31 -12.57
N ARG A 81 0.56 -5.94 -12.41
CA ARG A 81 0.77 -7.35 -12.78
C ARG A 81 -0.16 -8.30 -12.01
N ILE A 82 -0.25 -8.13 -10.70
CA ILE A 82 -1.17 -8.93 -9.86
C ILE A 82 -2.64 -8.52 -10.02
N GLY A 83 -2.90 -7.38 -10.65
CA GLY A 83 -4.24 -6.93 -11.06
C GLY A 83 -5.05 -6.23 -9.97
N LEU A 84 -4.38 -5.51 -9.07
CA LEU A 84 -5.07 -4.71 -8.05
C LEU A 84 -5.67 -3.42 -8.62
N PHE A 85 -5.01 -2.80 -9.60
CA PHE A 85 -5.44 -1.58 -10.29
C PHE A 85 -4.65 -1.37 -11.60
N GLY A 86 -5.05 -0.40 -12.42
CA GLY A 86 -4.37 -0.06 -13.68
C GLY A 86 -4.55 -1.13 -14.77
N VAL A 87 -5.58 -1.96 -14.64
CA VAL A 87 -5.97 -2.98 -15.61
C VAL A 87 -7.43 -2.77 -15.99
N ASP A 88 -7.83 -3.25 -17.15
CA ASP A 88 -9.22 -3.19 -17.61
C ASP A 88 -10.18 -3.74 -16.53
N PRO A 89 -11.28 -3.01 -16.22
CA PRO A 89 -12.20 -3.41 -15.15
C PRO A 89 -12.78 -4.82 -15.32
N THR A 90 -13.00 -5.30 -16.55
CA THR A 90 -13.54 -6.64 -16.78
C THR A 90 -12.55 -7.72 -16.35
N VAL A 91 -11.26 -7.52 -16.64
CA VAL A 91 -10.16 -8.40 -16.22
C VAL A 91 -9.95 -8.33 -14.71
N ALA A 92 -10.00 -7.11 -14.14
CA ALA A 92 -9.81 -6.89 -12.72
C ALA A 92 -10.93 -7.54 -11.89
N VAL A 93 -12.18 -7.51 -12.35
CA VAL A 93 -13.31 -8.17 -11.68
C VAL A 93 -13.14 -9.69 -11.66
N SER A 94 -12.70 -10.31 -12.76
CA SER A 94 -12.41 -11.74 -12.78
C SER A 94 -11.33 -12.13 -11.77
N LYS A 95 -10.22 -11.37 -11.71
CA LYS A 95 -9.17 -11.59 -10.70
C LYS A 95 -9.66 -11.37 -9.27
N ALA A 96 -10.54 -10.39 -9.06
CA ALA A 96 -11.11 -10.12 -7.73
C ALA A 96 -11.98 -11.29 -7.22
N GLN A 97 -12.63 -12.05 -8.12
CA GLN A 97 -13.41 -13.23 -7.76
C GLN A 97 -12.55 -14.42 -7.30
N GLU A 98 -11.27 -14.46 -7.68
CA GLU A 98 -10.32 -15.50 -7.26
C GLU A 98 -9.79 -15.26 -5.83
N ILE A 99 -10.01 -14.07 -5.26
CA ILE A 99 -9.53 -13.70 -3.93
C ILE A 99 -10.37 -14.42 -2.87
N THR A 100 -9.70 -15.15 -1.98
CA THR A 100 -10.38 -15.83 -0.89
C THR A 100 -10.97 -14.83 0.13
N PRO A 101 -12.09 -15.17 0.79
CA PRO A 101 -12.66 -14.30 1.82
C PRO A 101 -11.68 -13.93 2.94
N ALA A 102 -10.77 -14.83 3.28
CA ALA A 102 -9.73 -14.60 4.30
C ALA A 102 -8.72 -13.51 3.91
N LEU A 103 -8.45 -13.35 2.61
CA LEU A 103 -7.51 -12.37 2.07
C LEU A 103 -8.19 -11.08 1.60
N GLN A 104 -9.51 -11.09 1.40
CA GLN A 104 -10.25 -9.97 0.82
C GLN A 104 -9.93 -8.63 1.49
N ASN A 105 -9.95 -8.59 2.82
CA ASN A 105 -9.69 -7.36 3.56
C ASN A 105 -8.26 -6.84 3.34
N ALA A 106 -7.26 -7.72 3.50
CA ALA A 106 -5.86 -7.38 3.28
C ALA A 106 -5.59 -6.92 1.84
N THR A 107 -6.19 -7.59 0.86
CA THR A 107 -6.07 -7.23 -0.56
C THR A 107 -6.73 -5.88 -0.86
N SER A 108 -7.91 -5.61 -0.30
CA SER A 108 -8.59 -4.31 -0.42
C SER A 108 -7.75 -3.17 0.17
N TYR A 109 -7.24 -3.34 1.40
CA TYR A 109 -6.37 -2.33 2.03
C TYR A 109 -5.09 -2.09 1.22
N THR A 110 -4.47 -3.17 0.73
CA THR A 110 -3.25 -3.07 -0.07
C THR A 110 -3.52 -2.36 -1.40
N ALA A 111 -4.61 -2.70 -2.09
CA ALA A 111 -4.95 -2.11 -3.38
C ALA A 111 -5.25 -0.62 -3.27
N TRP A 112 -6.18 -0.24 -2.39
CA TRP A 112 -6.58 1.15 -2.21
C TRP A 112 -5.47 1.99 -1.58
N GLY A 113 -4.74 1.46 -0.60
CA GLY A 113 -3.63 2.18 0.03
C GLY A 113 -2.50 2.46 -0.96
N THR A 114 -2.14 1.46 -1.77
CA THR A 114 -1.11 1.61 -2.82
C THR A 114 -1.56 2.58 -3.90
N PHE A 115 -2.81 2.47 -4.38
CA PHE A 115 -3.35 3.36 -5.40
C PHE A 115 -3.34 4.82 -4.93
N ASN A 116 -3.89 5.09 -3.74
CA ASN A 116 -3.96 6.44 -3.18
C ASN A 116 -2.57 7.03 -2.97
N TRP A 117 -1.61 6.23 -2.48
CA TRP A 117 -0.24 6.69 -2.31
C TRP A 117 0.43 7.06 -3.64
N ILE A 118 0.27 6.23 -4.69
CA ILE A 118 0.82 6.52 -6.03
C ILE A 118 0.20 7.80 -6.59
N VAL A 119 -1.13 7.97 -6.47
CA VAL A 119 -1.83 9.19 -6.90
C VAL A 119 -1.27 10.41 -6.15
N LEU A 120 -1.11 10.31 -4.83
CA LEU A 120 -0.55 11.37 -4.00
C LEU A 120 0.87 11.75 -4.45
N MET A 121 1.75 10.76 -4.65
CA MET A 121 3.11 10.99 -5.12
C MET A 121 3.16 11.61 -6.52
N SER A 122 2.26 11.17 -7.41
CA SER A 122 2.14 11.72 -8.78
C SER A 122 1.74 13.20 -8.76
N LEU A 123 0.83 13.59 -7.85
CA LEU A 123 0.42 14.98 -7.67
C LEU A 123 1.54 15.87 -7.12
N PHE A 124 2.30 15.39 -6.12
CA PHE A 124 3.32 16.18 -5.45
C PHE A 124 4.63 16.31 -6.23
N TYR A 125 5.12 15.23 -6.82
CA TYR A 125 6.43 15.24 -7.46
C TYR A 125 6.39 15.81 -8.89
N GLN A 126 5.25 15.72 -9.60
CA GLN A 126 5.08 16.15 -11.00
C GLN A 126 6.28 15.79 -11.92
N GLN A 127 7.03 14.75 -11.59
CA GLN A 127 8.25 14.41 -12.31
C GLN A 127 7.91 13.61 -13.56
N PRO A 128 8.59 13.89 -14.69
CA PRO A 128 8.49 13.05 -15.88
C PRO A 128 8.86 11.61 -15.53
N GLY A 129 7.92 10.68 -15.68
CA GLY A 129 8.15 9.24 -15.45
C GLY A 129 7.31 8.62 -14.34
N LEU A 130 6.73 9.40 -13.42
CA LEU A 130 5.78 8.85 -12.44
C LEU A 130 4.38 8.82 -13.05
N ALA A 131 4.10 7.77 -13.83
CA ALA A 131 2.81 7.61 -14.48
C ALA A 131 1.73 7.25 -13.46
N TYR A 132 0.58 7.91 -13.52
CA TYR A 132 -0.58 7.53 -12.72
C TYR A 132 -1.20 6.20 -13.25
N PRO A 133 -1.90 5.43 -12.41
CA PRO A 133 -2.67 4.28 -12.87
C PRO A 133 -3.92 4.76 -13.63
N GLU A 134 -4.21 4.14 -14.77
CA GLU A 134 -5.37 4.51 -15.61
C GLU A 134 -6.71 4.13 -14.96
N TYR A 135 -6.76 2.99 -14.28
CA TYR A 135 -7.95 2.47 -13.62
C TYR A 135 -7.73 2.31 -12.10
N PRO A 136 -8.71 2.67 -11.25
CA PRO A 136 -8.65 2.44 -9.82
C PRO A 136 -8.89 0.96 -9.46
N PRO A 137 -8.71 0.57 -8.19
CA PRO A 137 -9.09 -0.75 -7.72
C PRO A 137 -10.59 -1.04 -7.91
N VAL A 138 -10.92 -2.26 -8.32
CA VAL A 138 -12.32 -2.76 -8.37
C VAL A 138 -12.77 -3.43 -7.07
N LEU A 139 -11.84 -3.54 -6.12
CA LEU A 139 -12.06 -4.17 -4.81
C LEU A 139 -12.88 -3.24 -3.91
N PRO A 140 -13.65 -3.78 -2.95
CA PRO A 140 -14.41 -2.96 -2.02
C PRO A 140 -13.48 -2.08 -1.20
N ILE A 141 -13.85 -0.80 -1.05
CA ILE A 141 -13.16 0.13 -0.14
C ILE A 141 -13.26 -0.43 1.29
N PRO A 142 -12.13 -0.69 1.96
CA PRO A 142 -12.11 -1.12 3.35
C PRO A 142 -12.92 -0.21 4.26
N GLY A 143 -13.71 -0.81 5.17
CA GLY A 143 -14.58 -0.07 6.09
C GLY A 143 -15.95 0.32 5.52
N ILE A 144 -16.19 0.17 4.21
CA ILE A 144 -17.51 0.34 3.60
C ILE A 144 -18.14 -1.03 3.35
N ALA A 145 -19.22 -1.33 4.07
CA ALA A 145 -20.06 -2.49 3.74
C ALA A 145 -20.89 -2.18 2.49
N TRP A 146 -20.54 -2.81 1.36
CA TRP A 146 -21.36 -2.76 0.16
C TRP A 146 -22.58 -3.66 0.36
N HIS A 147 -23.69 -3.10 0.85
CA HIS A 147 -24.96 -3.81 0.83
C HIS A 147 -25.48 -3.87 -0.62
N GLY A 148 -25.26 -5.01 -1.27
CA GLY A 148 -25.92 -5.33 -2.52
C GLY A 148 -27.41 -5.59 -2.28
N GLY A 149 -28.27 -4.71 -2.81
CA GLY A 149 -29.69 -4.99 -3.02
C GLY A 149 -30.65 -4.22 -2.11
N ARG A 150 -31.28 -3.19 -2.69
CA ARG A 150 -32.69 -2.80 -2.56
C ARG A 150 -33.32 -3.02 -1.17
N ASP A 151 -33.24 -2.00 -0.33
CA ASP A 151 -34.45 -1.39 0.21
C ASP A 151 -34.17 0.02 0.74
N GLU A 152 -34.95 0.96 0.24
CA GLU A 152 -35.10 2.29 0.80
C GLU A 152 -35.66 2.15 2.23
N SER A 153 -34.78 2.23 3.22
CA SER A 153 -35.20 2.74 4.51
C SER A 153 -34.11 3.67 5.02
N ALA A 154 -34.47 4.95 5.07
CA ALA A 154 -33.72 6.02 5.69
C ALA A 154 -33.51 5.68 7.17
N ASN A 155 -32.45 4.93 7.44
CA ASN A 155 -31.70 4.79 8.68
C ASN A 155 -30.63 3.75 8.37
N SER A 156 -29.63 4.14 7.57
CA SER A 156 -28.42 3.32 7.43
C SER A 156 -27.79 3.30 8.82
N VAL A 157 -28.10 2.27 9.60
CA VAL A 157 -27.29 1.90 10.75
C VAL A 157 -25.94 1.59 10.13
N ARG A 158 -25.05 2.58 10.14
CA ARG A 158 -23.61 2.40 10.01
C ARG A 158 -23.26 1.43 11.12
N GLN A 159 -23.38 0.14 10.86
CA GLN A 159 -22.83 -0.87 11.73
C GLN A 159 -21.34 -0.64 11.64
N SER A 160 -20.85 0.15 12.58
CA SER A 160 -19.45 0.34 12.87
C SER A 160 -18.91 -1.04 13.21
N LEU A 161 -18.46 -1.75 12.18
CA LEU A 161 -17.65 -2.93 12.37
C LEU A 161 -16.35 -2.45 12.99
N GLN A 162 -16.37 -2.50 14.33
CA GLN A 162 -15.25 -2.39 15.25
C GLN A 162 -14.46 -1.06 15.17
N SER A 163 -14.71 -0.23 16.17
CA SER A 163 -13.72 0.62 16.84
C SER A 163 -12.29 0.06 16.75
N THR A 164 -11.51 0.45 15.74
CA THR A 164 -10.14 -0.08 15.55
C THR A 164 -9.25 0.95 14.88
N TYR A 165 -8.32 1.52 15.66
CA TYR A 165 -7.07 2.26 15.34
C TYR A 165 -7.05 3.38 14.25
N MET A 166 -7.91 3.40 13.24
CA MET A 166 -7.99 4.44 12.19
C MET A 166 -9.41 4.93 11.88
N GLY A 167 -10.46 4.31 12.43
CA GLY A 167 -11.85 4.77 12.27
C GLY A 167 -12.25 4.95 10.79
N ASP A 168 -12.81 6.11 10.47
CA ASP A 168 -13.28 6.46 9.12
C ASP A 168 -12.19 7.04 8.20
N THR A 169 -10.92 7.03 8.62
CA THR A 169 -9.81 7.64 7.85
C THR A 169 -9.66 7.01 6.47
N PHE A 170 -9.72 5.68 6.38
CA PHE A 170 -9.51 4.98 5.11
C PHE A 170 -10.65 5.23 4.11
N PRO A 171 -11.94 5.07 4.49
CA PRO A 171 -13.07 5.49 3.65
C PRO A 171 -13.05 6.96 3.23
N ALA A 172 -12.56 7.87 4.08
CA ALA A 172 -12.52 9.30 3.74
C ALA A 172 -11.44 9.66 2.72
N LEU A 173 -10.41 8.83 2.56
CA LEU A 173 -9.28 9.05 1.66
C LEU A 173 -9.41 8.32 0.31
N CYS A 174 -10.39 7.43 0.16
CA CYS A 174 -10.65 6.65 -1.07
C CYS A 174 -11.89 7.18 -1.80
#